data_AF-A0A351ZX87-F1
#
_entry.id   AF-A0A351ZX87-F1
#
_cell.length_a   1.000
_cell.length_b   1.000
_cell.length_c   1.000
_cell.angle_alpha   90.00
_cell.angle_beta   90.00
_cell.angle_gamma   90.00
#
_symmetry.space_group_name_H-M   'P 1'
#
loop_
_entity.id
_entity.type
_entity.pdbx_description
1 polymer ?
#
loop_
_entity_poly.entity_id
_entity_poly.type
_entity_poly.pdbx_seq_one_letter_code
_entity_poly.pdbx_strand_id
1 'polypeptide(L)'
;MGFMQSSPLQGATYFTMSDGKCRIRLKEPQEGCITRVTKDGNTVHEFVHDSFNGKLMSGSVVDTDFGKQWKFVFADAKDTYVLSLKYTSGYAKTLVMALCSEKFDPRMPVTIRPYSFAPKDNPNRTIIGCTVTQFDHKLERPYCSPRDPEPAGRQILPDLEVMQVRGETIYDDTKQLEFIRAEFEAKVLGRLSATPAPAIQPPSSTVEAADGDDDGSLPF
;
A
#
# COMPACT_ATOMS: atom_id res chain seq x y z
N MET A 1 5.61 -6.82 10.24
CA MET A 1 6.97 -6.22 10.29
C MET A 1 7.04 -5.16 9.21
N GLY A 2 6.52 -3.98 9.55
CA GLY A 2 6.83 -2.72 8.91
C GLY A 2 8.33 -2.48 8.96
N PHE A 3 8.81 -1.75 7.96
CA PHE A 3 10.20 -1.55 7.58
C PHE A 3 11.23 -1.92 8.66
N MET A 4 12.04 -2.96 8.40
CA MET A 4 13.13 -3.33 9.30
C MET A 4 14.07 -2.12 9.44
N GLN A 5 14.10 -1.58 10.66
CA GLN A 5 14.90 -0.44 11.12
C GLN A 5 14.46 0.94 10.59
N SER A 6 13.42 1.50 11.20
CA SER A 6 13.29 2.95 11.35
C SER A 6 12.80 3.25 12.76
N SER A 7 13.55 4.02 13.55
CA SER A 7 13.08 4.54 14.84
C SER A 7 11.75 5.28 14.61
N PRO A 8 10.69 4.98 15.38
CA PRO A 8 9.39 5.59 15.14
C PRO A 8 9.46 7.07 15.48
N LEU A 9 9.39 7.91 14.45
CA LEU A 9 8.94 9.29 14.63
C LEU A 9 7.50 9.18 15.14
N GLN A 10 7.19 9.74 16.30
CA GLN A 10 5.81 9.90 16.77
C GLN A 10 5.02 10.66 15.69
N GLY A 11 4.33 9.92 14.82
CA GLY A 11 3.73 10.43 13.59
C GLY A 11 3.60 9.37 12.50
N ALA A 12 2.94 9.73 11.40
CA ALA A 12 2.79 8.84 10.24
C ALA A 12 4.07 8.87 9.38
N THR A 13 4.57 7.68 9.01
CA THR A 13 5.74 7.54 8.12
C THR A 13 5.30 7.52 6.67
N TYR A 14 5.79 8.48 5.87
CA TYR A 14 5.45 8.59 4.46
C TYR A 14 6.49 7.87 3.59
N PHE A 15 6.02 7.05 2.66
CA PHE A 15 6.89 6.33 1.75
C PHE A 15 6.32 6.29 0.32
N THR A 16 7.20 5.98 -0.63
CA THR A 16 6.84 5.82 -2.04
C THR A 16 7.52 4.58 -2.64
N MET A 17 7.20 4.24 -3.88
CA MET A 17 7.85 3.15 -4.62
C MET A 17 8.54 3.69 -5.86
N SER A 18 9.81 3.39 -6.02
CA SER A 18 10.57 3.66 -7.24
C SER A 18 11.68 2.64 -7.42
N ASP A 19 12.07 2.40 -8.67
CA ASP A 19 13.19 1.51 -9.02
C ASP A 19 13.11 0.10 -8.40
N GLY A 20 11.89 -0.42 -8.22
CA GLY A 20 11.66 -1.71 -7.60
C GLY A 20 11.90 -1.75 -6.09
N LYS A 21 11.94 -0.60 -5.41
CA LYS A 21 12.16 -0.50 -3.96
C LYS A 21 11.11 0.41 -3.29
N CYS A 22 10.86 0.19 -2.01
CA CYS A 22 10.15 1.12 -1.14
C CYS A 22 11.16 2.15 -0.61
N ARG A 23 10.80 3.44 -0.67
CA ARG A 23 11.67 4.53 -0.26
C ARG A 23 10.99 5.44 0.76
N ILE A 24 11.66 5.70 1.87
CA ILE A 24 11.27 6.68 2.88
C ILE A 24 12.24 7.84 2.80
N ARG A 25 11.75 9.07 2.62
CA ARG A 25 12.60 10.27 2.59
C ARG A 25 12.83 10.78 4.00
N LEU A 26 14.06 11.15 4.29
CA LEU A 26 14.49 11.74 5.55
C LEU A 26 14.89 13.20 5.32
N LYS A 27 14.66 14.04 6.34
CA LYS A 27 15.10 15.43 6.34
C LYS A 27 16.60 15.55 6.62
N GLU A 28 17.11 14.68 7.48
CA GLU A 28 18.50 14.66 7.93
C GLU A 28 19.11 13.29 7.64
N PRO A 29 20.43 13.23 7.38
CA PRO A 29 21.11 11.96 7.20
C PRO A 29 21.07 11.15 8.50
N GLN A 30 20.66 9.89 8.39
CA GLN A 30 20.68 8.92 9.48
C GLN A 30 21.52 7.71 9.10
N GLU A 31 21.98 6.96 10.10
CA GLU A 31 22.73 5.73 9.87
C GLU A 31 21.91 4.74 9.02
N GLY A 32 22.54 4.19 7.98
CA GLY A 32 21.88 3.27 7.04
C GLY A 32 21.06 3.95 5.92
N CYS A 33 20.96 5.28 5.89
CA CYS A 33 20.29 5.97 4.79
C CYS A 33 21.22 6.13 3.56
N ILE A 34 20.64 6.07 2.36
CA ILE A 34 21.33 6.36 1.12
C ILE A 34 21.16 7.84 0.80
N THR A 35 22.27 8.54 0.57
CA THR A 35 22.26 9.94 0.16
C THR A 35 22.47 10.03 -1.34
N ARG A 36 21.60 10.75 -2.04
CA ARG A 36 21.75 11.03 -3.48
C ARG A 36 21.46 12.49 -3.78
N VAL A 37 22.14 13.02 -4.78
CA VAL A 37 21.87 14.35 -5.34
C VAL A 37 20.91 14.18 -6.51
N THR A 38 19.77 14.87 -6.50
CA THR A 38 18.82 14.85 -7.61
C THR A 38 19.37 15.63 -8.80
N LYS A 39 18.77 15.46 -9.99
CA LYS A 39 19.13 16.23 -11.19
C LYS A 39 19.00 17.74 -10.99
N ASP A 40 18.12 18.14 -10.06
CA ASP A 40 17.86 19.53 -9.68
C ASP A 40 18.89 20.06 -8.66
N GLY A 41 19.91 19.28 -8.30
CA GLY A 41 20.96 19.66 -7.35
C GLY A 41 20.60 19.47 -5.87
N ASN A 42 19.41 18.95 -5.55
CA ASN A 42 18.97 18.76 -4.17
C ASN A 42 19.52 17.46 -3.58
N THR A 43 20.07 17.53 -2.37
CA THR A 43 20.47 16.35 -1.60
C THR A 43 19.24 15.73 -0.96
N VAL A 44 19.03 14.43 -1.18
CA VAL A 44 17.94 13.66 -0.59
C VAL A 44 18.53 12.46 0.13
N HIS A 45 18.10 12.27 1.38
CA HIS A 45 18.42 11.11 2.20
C HIS A 45 17.23 10.15 2.17
N GLU A 46 17.46 8.88 1.84
CA GLU A 46 16.38 7.89 1.71
C GLU A 46 16.75 6.57 2.40
N PHE A 47 15.83 6.02 3.20
CA PHE A 47 15.86 4.60 3.51
C PHE A 47 15.27 3.83 2.34
N VAL A 48 15.94 2.75 1.95
CA VAL A 48 15.56 1.91 0.81
C VAL A 48 15.30 0.50 1.32
N HIS A 49 14.08 0.03 1.10
CA HIS A 49 13.64 -1.29 1.54
C HIS A 49 13.10 -2.10 0.37
N ASP A 50 13.27 -3.42 0.43
CA ASP A 50 12.84 -4.35 -0.63
C ASP A 50 11.36 -4.67 -0.56
N SER A 51 10.76 -4.53 0.62
CA SER A 51 9.37 -4.86 0.85
C SER A 51 8.79 -4.04 1.98
N PHE A 52 7.47 -3.89 1.96
CA PHE A 52 6.69 -3.31 3.04
C PHE A 52 5.64 -4.32 3.49
N ASN A 53 5.40 -4.45 4.79
CA ASN A 53 4.32 -5.26 5.34
C ASN A 53 3.46 -4.39 6.26
N GLY A 54 2.14 -4.43 6.06
CA GLY A 54 1.20 -3.66 6.88
C GLY A 54 -0.25 -3.94 6.51
N LYS A 55 -1.16 -3.65 7.43
CA LYS A 55 -2.61 -3.77 7.22
C LYS A 55 -3.15 -2.53 6.52
N LEU A 56 -3.84 -2.70 5.41
CA LEU A 56 -4.50 -1.60 4.71
C LEU A 56 -5.67 -1.07 5.56
N MET A 57 -5.63 0.21 5.90
CA MET A 57 -6.65 0.89 6.68
C MET A 57 -7.58 1.72 5.79
N SER A 58 -7.01 2.44 4.82
CA SER A 58 -7.78 3.22 3.86
C SER A 58 -7.01 3.46 2.57
N GLY A 59 -7.73 3.81 1.51
CA GLY A 59 -7.16 4.21 0.23
C GLY A 59 -8.01 5.30 -0.39
N SER A 60 -7.39 6.32 -0.96
CA SER A 60 -8.08 7.40 -1.66
C SER A 60 -7.24 7.94 -2.81
N VAL A 61 -7.91 8.61 -3.75
CA VAL A 61 -7.26 9.44 -4.76
C VAL A 61 -7.35 10.88 -4.31
N VAL A 62 -6.22 11.58 -4.29
CA VAL A 62 -6.12 12.99 -3.93
C VAL A 62 -5.58 13.79 -5.10
N ASP A 63 -6.18 14.96 -5.34
CA ASP A 63 -5.63 15.96 -6.27
C ASP A 63 -4.56 16.78 -5.53
N THR A 64 -3.39 16.91 -6.16
CA THR A 64 -2.26 17.69 -5.64
C THR A 64 -1.79 18.67 -6.70
N ASP A 65 -0.95 19.63 -6.31
CA ASP A 65 -0.32 20.59 -7.25
C ASP A 65 0.48 19.90 -8.37
N PHE A 66 0.90 18.64 -8.15
CA PHE A 66 1.66 17.83 -9.10
C PHE A 66 0.78 16.80 -9.83
N GLY A 67 -0.54 16.94 -9.76
CA GLY A 67 -1.53 16.05 -10.36
C GLY A 67 -2.13 15.04 -9.38
N LYS A 68 -2.94 14.11 -9.91
CA LYS A 68 -3.63 13.07 -9.14
C LYS A 68 -2.64 12.06 -8.54
N GLN A 69 -2.88 11.68 -7.29
CA GLN A 69 -2.09 10.67 -6.59
C GLN A 69 -2.98 9.70 -5.82
N TRP A 70 -2.56 8.44 -5.77
CA TRP A 70 -3.09 7.46 -4.84
C TRP A 70 -2.44 7.63 -3.49
N LYS A 71 -3.26 7.64 -2.43
CA LYS A 71 -2.84 7.68 -1.04
C LYS A 71 -3.42 6.45 -0.34
N PHE A 72 -2.55 5.55 0.10
CA PHE A 72 -2.94 4.38 0.90
C PHE A 72 -2.39 4.55 2.32
N VAL A 73 -3.24 4.31 3.30
CA VAL A 73 -2.86 4.33 4.72
C VAL A 73 -2.81 2.89 5.22
N PHE A 74 -1.67 2.53 5.81
CA PHE A 74 -1.43 1.24 6.41
C PHE A 74 -1.13 1.38 7.90
N ALA A 75 -1.49 0.36 8.68
CA ALA A 75 -1.10 0.22 10.07
C ALA A 75 -0.20 -1.00 10.24
N ASP A 76 0.88 -0.87 11.00
CA ASP A 76 1.65 -2.00 11.52
C ASP A 76 1.92 -1.77 13.01
N ALA A 77 1.40 -2.66 13.85
CA ALA A 77 1.39 -2.52 15.30
C ALA A 77 0.90 -1.13 15.78
N LYS A 78 1.82 -0.26 16.23
CA LYS A 78 1.50 1.09 16.74
C LYS A 78 1.78 2.20 15.71
N ASP A 79 2.39 1.85 14.58
CA ASP A 79 2.88 2.81 13.60
C ASP A 79 1.91 2.92 12.41
N THR A 80 1.79 4.15 11.90
CA THR A 80 0.99 4.46 10.71
C THR A 80 1.91 4.76 9.54
N TYR A 81 1.65 4.15 8.40
CA TYR A 81 2.40 4.33 7.17
C TYR A 81 1.51 4.87 6.06
N VAL A 82 2.00 5.85 5.31
CA VAL A 82 1.26 6.47 4.22
C VAL A 82 2.04 6.29 2.93
N LEU A 83 1.49 5.50 2.02
CA LEU A 83 2.01 5.26 0.69
C LEU A 83 1.41 6.27 -0.29
N SER A 84 2.26 7.08 -0.90
CA SER A 84 1.87 7.99 -1.98
C SER A 84 2.44 7.55 -3.32
N LEU A 85 1.57 7.33 -4.30
CA LEU A 85 1.93 6.93 -5.66
C LEU A 85 1.23 7.83 -6.68
N LYS A 86 1.91 8.13 -7.80
CA LYS A 86 1.28 8.85 -8.92
C LYS A 86 0.09 8.05 -9.46
N TYR A 87 -0.98 8.73 -9.86
CA TYR A 87 -2.21 8.09 -10.36
C TYR A 87 -1.98 7.12 -11.51
N THR A 88 -1.13 7.51 -12.47
CA THR A 88 -0.75 6.74 -13.67
C THR A 88 0.42 5.78 -13.43
N SER A 89 0.89 5.62 -12.19
CA SER A 89 2.05 4.77 -11.90
C SER A 89 1.72 3.29 -12.12
N GLY A 90 2.63 2.55 -12.79
CA GLY A 90 2.53 1.10 -12.88
C GLY A 90 2.53 0.41 -11.50
N TYR A 91 3.19 0.99 -10.49
CA TYR A 91 3.11 0.51 -9.12
C TYR A 91 1.68 0.63 -8.56
N ALA A 92 1.04 1.79 -8.74
CA ALA A 92 -0.33 2.01 -8.27
C ALA A 92 -1.31 1.07 -8.98
N LYS A 93 -1.22 0.99 -10.31
CA LYS A 93 -2.06 0.11 -11.13
C LYS A 93 -1.98 -1.34 -10.67
N THR A 94 -0.77 -1.87 -10.51
CA THR A 94 -0.56 -3.27 -10.08
C THR A 94 -0.97 -3.54 -8.64
N LEU A 95 -0.77 -2.57 -7.74
CA LEU A 95 -1.19 -2.65 -6.34
C LEU A 95 -2.71 -2.72 -6.25
N VAL A 96 -3.41 -1.77 -6.88
CA VAL A 96 -4.87 -1.69 -6.84
C VAL A 96 -5.51 -2.94 -7.43
N MET A 97 -5.02 -3.41 -8.59
CA MET A 97 -5.51 -4.67 -9.17
C MET A 97 -5.34 -5.86 -8.24
N ALA A 98 -4.20 -5.96 -7.55
CA ALA A 98 -3.96 -7.07 -6.61
C ALA A 98 -4.87 -6.99 -5.38
N LEU A 99 -5.17 -5.79 -4.89
CA LEU A 99 -6.12 -5.57 -3.79
C LEU A 99 -7.56 -5.87 -4.19
N CYS A 100 -7.94 -5.68 -5.46
CA CYS A 100 -9.26 -6.05 -5.98
C CYS A 100 -9.46 -7.58 -6.14
N SER A 101 -8.45 -8.39 -5.83
CA SER A 101 -8.56 -9.85 -5.87
C SER A 101 -9.63 -10.36 -4.90
N GLU A 102 -10.37 -11.40 -5.28
CA GLU A 102 -11.38 -12.00 -4.38
C GLU A 102 -10.76 -12.58 -3.12
N LYS A 103 -9.51 -13.04 -3.23
CA LYS A 103 -8.73 -13.63 -2.13
C LYS A 103 -8.17 -12.61 -1.15
N PHE A 104 -8.28 -11.32 -1.44
CA PHE A 104 -7.81 -10.27 -0.55
C PHE A 104 -8.71 -10.16 0.70
N ASP A 105 -8.11 -10.37 1.87
CA ASP A 105 -8.74 -10.12 3.17
C ASP A 105 -8.29 -8.76 3.75
N PRO A 106 -9.18 -7.77 3.92
CA PRO A 106 -8.83 -6.46 4.48
C PRO A 106 -8.43 -6.50 5.96
N ARG A 107 -8.72 -7.58 6.68
CA ARG A 107 -8.41 -7.69 8.11
C ARG A 107 -6.95 -7.97 8.38
N MET A 108 -6.26 -8.51 7.39
CA MET A 108 -4.95 -9.11 7.54
C MET A 108 -3.87 -8.26 6.85
N PRO A 109 -2.64 -8.23 7.36
CA PRO A 109 -1.57 -7.46 6.75
C PRO A 109 -1.22 -8.01 5.37
N VAL A 110 -0.82 -7.12 4.46
CA VAL A 110 -0.31 -7.46 3.14
C VAL A 110 1.17 -7.12 3.05
N THR A 111 1.90 -7.93 2.30
CA THR A 111 3.31 -7.67 1.97
C THR A 111 3.39 -7.17 0.53
N ILE A 112 3.96 -5.99 0.35
CA ILE A 112 4.15 -5.35 -0.95
C ILE A 112 5.63 -5.39 -1.29
N ARG A 113 5.95 -6.00 -2.44
CA ARG A 113 7.29 -6.08 -3.01
C ARG A 113 7.31 -5.39 -4.38
N PRO A 114 7.77 -4.14 -4.47
CA PRO A 114 7.95 -3.49 -5.76
C PRO A 114 9.03 -4.22 -6.59
N TYR A 115 8.91 -4.15 -7.91
CA TYR A 115 9.90 -4.67 -8.85
C TYR A 115 10.04 -3.71 -10.04
N SER A 116 11.24 -3.72 -10.62
CA SER A 116 11.56 -2.97 -11.82
C SER A 116 12.61 -3.74 -12.60
N PHE A 117 12.33 -4.11 -13.85
CA PHE A 117 13.27 -4.82 -14.70
C PHE A 117 13.07 -4.44 -16.18
N ALA A 118 14.14 -4.54 -16.96
CA ALA A 118 14.07 -4.47 -18.41
C ALA A 118 13.89 -5.90 -18.96
N PRO A 119 12.86 -6.17 -19.78
CA PRO A 119 12.65 -7.47 -20.39
C PRO A 119 13.77 -7.75 -21.40
N LYS A 120 14.15 -9.02 -21.52
CA LYS A 120 15.23 -9.45 -22.43
C LYS A 120 14.94 -9.09 -23.88
N ASP A 121 13.68 -9.13 -24.29
CA ASP A 121 13.26 -8.85 -25.66
C ASP A 121 13.26 -7.36 -26.02
N ASN A 122 13.16 -6.47 -25.03
CA ASN A 122 13.07 -5.02 -25.24
C ASN A 122 13.78 -4.26 -24.11
N PRO A 123 15.13 -4.14 -24.15
CA PRO A 123 15.89 -3.52 -23.06
C PRO A 123 15.55 -2.05 -22.84
N ASN A 124 14.98 -1.36 -23.84
CA ASN A 124 14.56 0.04 -23.73
C ASN A 124 13.24 0.24 -22.97
N ARG A 125 12.50 -0.85 -22.66
CA ARG A 125 11.21 -0.76 -21.96
C ARG A 125 11.37 -1.23 -20.52
N THR A 126 11.32 -0.32 -19.56
CA THR A 126 11.29 -0.73 -18.15
C THR A 126 9.90 -1.19 -17.74
N ILE A 127 9.78 -2.43 -17.26
CA ILE A 127 8.56 -2.95 -16.64
C ILE A 127 8.63 -2.67 -15.15
N ILE A 128 7.64 -1.94 -14.64
CA ILE A 128 7.48 -1.61 -13.23
C ILE A 128 6.17 -2.18 -12.68
N GLY A 129 6.16 -2.55 -11.41
CA GLY A 129 4.96 -2.98 -10.71
C GLY A 129 5.27 -3.46 -9.30
N CYS A 130 4.26 -4.01 -8.63
CA CYS A 130 4.46 -4.64 -7.34
C CYS A 130 3.79 -6.02 -7.27
N THR A 131 4.42 -6.89 -6.50
CA THR A 131 3.88 -8.18 -6.08
C THR A 131 3.28 -7.98 -4.71
N VAL A 132 1.99 -8.29 -4.56
CA VAL A 132 1.31 -8.24 -3.28
C VAL A 132 1.07 -9.67 -2.83
N THR A 133 1.53 -10.00 -1.63
CA THR A 133 1.34 -11.31 -1.02
C THR A 133 0.60 -11.20 0.30
N GLN A 134 -0.21 -12.20 0.60
CA GLN A 134 -0.95 -12.34 1.86
C GLN A 134 -0.93 -13.83 2.23
N PHE A 135 -0.67 -14.15 3.50
CA PHE A 135 -0.52 -15.55 3.95
C PHE A 135 0.50 -16.35 3.10
N ASP A 136 1.62 -15.71 2.71
CA ASP A 136 2.63 -16.28 1.81
C ASP A 136 2.13 -16.68 0.41
N HIS A 137 0.88 -16.36 0.08
CA HIS A 137 0.32 -16.54 -1.25
C HIS A 137 0.30 -15.22 -2.00
N LYS A 138 0.64 -15.28 -3.29
CA LYS A 138 0.51 -14.13 -4.19
C LYS A 138 -0.96 -13.84 -4.44
N LEU A 139 -1.37 -12.59 -4.26
CA LEU A 139 -2.68 -12.12 -4.68
C LEU A 139 -2.68 -12.02 -6.21
N GLU A 140 -3.37 -12.96 -6.84
CA GLU A 140 -3.55 -12.96 -8.29
C GLU A 140 -4.42 -11.79 -8.71
N ARG A 141 -3.95 -11.07 -9.73
CA ARG A 141 -4.64 -9.91 -10.27
C ARG A 141 -5.84 -10.43 -11.08
N PRO A 142 -7.07 -9.99 -10.78
CA PRO A 142 -8.26 -10.50 -11.46
C PRO A 142 -8.42 -9.94 -12.87
N TYR A 143 -7.59 -8.96 -13.27
CA TYR A 143 -7.66 -8.32 -14.58
C TYR A 143 -6.47 -8.66 -15.47
N CYS A 144 -6.74 -8.86 -16.76
CA CYS A 144 -5.72 -9.06 -17.80
C CYS A 144 -5.71 -7.88 -18.80
N SER A 145 -4.58 -7.70 -19.48
CA SER A 145 -4.45 -6.68 -20.52
C SER A 145 -5.26 -7.10 -21.75
N PRO A 146 -5.93 -6.18 -22.46
CA PRO A 146 -6.63 -6.52 -23.70
C PRO A 146 -5.69 -7.06 -24.79
N ARG A 147 -4.40 -6.68 -24.75
CA ARG A 147 -3.38 -7.13 -25.70
C ARG A 147 -2.85 -8.54 -25.43
N ASP A 148 -3.06 -9.04 -24.22
CA ASP A 148 -2.59 -10.35 -23.79
C ASP A 148 -3.70 -11.00 -22.94
N PRO A 149 -4.78 -11.47 -23.61
CA PRO A 149 -5.88 -12.13 -22.94
C PRO A 149 -5.41 -13.51 -22.47
N GLU A 150 -4.94 -13.56 -21.23
CA GLU A 150 -4.53 -14.81 -20.60
C GLU A 150 -5.75 -15.74 -20.44
N PRO A 151 -5.64 -17.06 -20.72
CA PRO A 151 -6.80 -17.95 -20.88
C PRO A 151 -7.56 -18.31 -19.58
N ALA A 152 -7.29 -17.63 -18.46
CA ALA A 152 -7.62 -18.09 -17.11
C ALA A 152 -8.63 -17.21 -16.36
N GLY A 153 -9.84 -17.02 -16.91
CA GLY A 153 -11.00 -16.49 -16.17
C GLY A 153 -10.85 -15.06 -15.60
N ARG A 154 -9.83 -14.30 -16.05
CA ARG A 154 -9.60 -12.92 -15.66
C ARG A 154 -10.44 -11.97 -16.50
N GLN A 155 -10.92 -10.90 -15.87
CA GLN A 155 -11.69 -9.87 -16.56
C GLN A 155 -10.75 -9.02 -17.42
N ILE A 156 -11.09 -8.85 -18.69
CA ILE A 156 -10.31 -8.03 -19.61
C ILE A 156 -10.51 -6.55 -19.23
N LEU A 157 -9.40 -5.82 -19.08
CA LEU A 157 -9.46 -4.37 -18.86
C LEU A 157 -10.04 -3.65 -20.09
N PRO A 158 -10.66 -2.47 -19.94
CA PRO A 158 -11.10 -1.66 -21.08
C PRO A 158 -9.96 -1.42 -22.09
N ASP A 159 -10.29 -1.29 -23.37
CA ASP A 159 -9.29 -0.99 -24.39
C ASP A 159 -8.64 0.39 -24.19
N LEU A 160 -7.38 0.49 -24.61
CA LEU A 160 -6.64 1.76 -24.64
C LEU A 160 -7.13 2.60 -25.81
N GLU A 161 -7.43 3.87 -25.56
CA GLU A 161 -7.83 4.77 -26.63
C GLU A 161 -6.59 5.25 -27.39
N VAL A 162 -6.64 5.15 -28.72
CA VAL A 162 -5.55 5.59 -29.59
C VAL A 162 -5.85 7.02 -30.02
N MET A 163 -5.04 7.97 -29.57
CA MET A 163 -5.10 9.36 -30.00
C MET A 163 -3.88 9.71 -30.83
N GLN A 164 -4.09 10.31 -32.00
CA GLN A 164 -3.00 10.93 -32.75
C GLN A 164 -2.88 12.39 -32.32
N VAL A 165 -1.80 12.73 -31.62
CA VAL A 165 -1.51 14.11 -31.21
C VAL A 165 -0.24 14.54 -31.91
N ARG A 166 -0.34 15.55 -32.78
CA ARG A 166 0.80 16.14 -33.51
C ARG A 166 1.65 15.10 -34.29
N GLY A 167 1.00 14.09 -34.86
CA GLY A 167 1.66 13.04 -35.65
C GLY A 167 2.23 11.87 -34.84
N GLU A 168 2.21 11.95 -33.51
CA GLU A 168 2.58 10.83 -32.62
C GLU A 168 1.35 10.05 -32.18
N THR A 169 1.46 8.72 -32.18
CA THR A 169 0.41 7.82 -31.69
C THR A 169 0.54 7.68 -30.17
N ILE A 170 -0.35 8.33 -29.44
CA ILE A 170 -0.44 8.25 -27.98
C ILE A 170 -1.52 7.22 -27.62
N TYR A 171 -1.18 6.30 -26.72
CA TYR A 171 -2.13 5.36 -26.13
C TYR A 171 -2.59 5.91 -24.78
N ASP A 172 -3.85 6.30 -24.69
CA ASP A 172 -4.47 6.83 -23.48
C ASP A 172 -5.08 5.70 -22.65
N ASP A 173 -4.68 5.61 -21.37
CA ASP A 173 -5.13 4.62 -20.41
C ASP A 173 -6.13 5.16 -19.38
N THR A 174 -6.67 6.37 -19.59
CA THR A 174 -7.63 7.03 -18.68
C THR A 174 -8.82 6.15 -18.35
N LYS A 175 -9.46 5.53 -19.35
CA LYS A 175 -10.60 4.61 -19.14
C LYS A 175 -10.24 3.39 -18.29
N GLN A 176 -9.03 2.85 -18.46
CA GLN A 176 -8.57 1.73 -17.64
C GLN A 176 -8.37 2.17 -16.19
N LEU A 177 -7.77 3.33 -15.96
CA LEU A 177 -7.51 3.84 -14.61
C LEU A 177 -8.80 4.17 -13.88
N GLU A 178 -9.79 4.76 -14.55
CA GLU A 178 -11.11 5.02 -14.00
C GLU A 178 -11.86 3.73 -13.64
N PHE A 179 -11.80 2.72 -14.53
CA PHE A 179 -12.37 1.41 -14.24
C PHE A 179 -11.73 0.76 -13.01
N ILE A 180 -10.41 0.74 -12.95
CA ILE A 180 -9.66 0.16 -11.81
C ILE A 180 -9.97 0.92 -10.52
N ARG A 181 -10.14 2.24 -10.60
CA ARG A 181 -10.54 3.06 -9.46
C ARG A 181 -11.94 2.70 -8.98
N ALA A 182 -12.92 2.62 -9.88
CA ALA A 182 -14.28 2.27 -9.53
C ALA A 182 -14.35 0.87 -8.89
N GLU A 183 -13.60 -0.09 -9.44
CA GLU A 183 -13.48 -1.44 -8.88
C GLU A 183 -12.84 -1.44 -7.49
N PHE A 184 -11.83 -0.60 -7.25
CA PHE A 184 -11.22 -0.46 -5.93
C PHE A 184 -12.20 0.10 -4.90
N GLU A 185 -12.95 1.14 -5.27
CA GLU A 185 -13.97 1.73 -4.41
C GLU A 185 -15.07 0.69 -4.08
N ALA A 186 -15.55 -0.06 -5.09
CA ALA A 186 -16.59 -1.06 -4.91
C ALA A 186 -16.12 -2.30 -4.12
N LYS A 187 -14.99 -2.91 -4.51
CA LYS A 187 -14.54 -4.21 -3.99
C LYS A 187 -13.66 -4.10 -2.76
N VAL A 188 -12.84 -3.05 -2.64
CA VAL A 188 -11.87 -2.92 -1.55
C VAL A 188 -12.43 -2.03 -0.45
N LEU A 189 -12.83 -0.79 -0.77
CA LEU A 189 -13.38 0.12 0.24
C LEU A 189 -14.71 -0.38 0.82
N GLY A 190 -15.57 -0.99 -0.01
CA GLY A 190 -16.79 -1.63 0.46
C GLY A 190 -16.55 -2.75 1.49
N ARG A 191 -15.47 -3.54 1.33
CA ARG A 191 -15.10 -4.60 2.30
C ARG A 191 -14.43 -4.04 3.56
N LEU A 192 -13.69 -2.94 3.42
CA LEU A 192 -13.10 -2.21 4.55
C LEU A 192 -14.16 -1.57 5.45
N SER A 193 -15.22 -0.98 4.87
CA SER A 193 -16.30 -0.35 5.63
C SER A 193 -17.31 -1.33 6.22
N ALA A 194 -17.58 -2.45 5.54
CA ALA A 194 -18.47 -3.51 6.03
C ALA A 194 -17.88 -4.35 7.18
N THR A 195 -16.60 -4.13 7.54
CA THR A 195 -15.97 -4.79 8.67
C THR A 195 -16.03 -3.86 9.88
N PRO A 196 -16.91 -4.10 10.87
CA PRO A 196 -16.82 -3.39 12.14
C PRO A 196 -15.47 -3.70 12.79
N ALA A 197 -14.82 -2.65 13.31
CA ALA A 197 -13.69 -2.81 14.20
C ALA A 197 -14.11 -3.73 15.36
N PRO A 198 -13.28 -4.69 15.80
CA PRO A 198 -13.57 -5.39 17.04
C PRO A 198 -13.69 -4.34 18.14
N ALA A 199 -14.87 -4.28 18.78
CA ALA A 199 -15.15 -3.35 19.86
C ALA A 199 -14.08 -3.54 20.94
N ILE A 200 -13.25 -2.52 21.14
CA ILE A 200 -12.36 -2.44 22.29
C ILE A 200 -13.30 -2.28 23.49
N GLN A 201 -13.58 -3.38 24.19
CA GLN A 201 -14.24 -3.30 25.49
C GLN A 201 -13.25 -2.59 26.44
N PRO A 202 -13.66 -1.52 27.12
CA PRO A 202 -12.82 -0.94 28.16
C PRO A 202 -12.59 -2.00 29.25
N PRO A 203 -11.37 -2.11 29.81
CA PRO A 203 -11.11 -3.05 30.90
C PRO A 203 -12.02 -2.70 32.07
N SER A 204 -12.79 -3.69 32.53
CA SER A 204 -13.57 -3.60 33.76
C SER A 204 -12.59 -3.52 34.92
N SER A 205 -12.38 -2.30 35.42
CA SER A 205 -11.69 -2.05 36.68
C SER A 205 -12.64 -2.40 37.83
N THR A 206 -12.69 -3.67 38.21
CA THR A 206 -13.17 -4.04 39.55
C THR A 206 -11.93 -4.13 40.44
N VAL A 207 -11.59 -3.01 41.07
CA VAL A 207 -10.71 -3.00 42.22
C VAL A 207 -11.57 -3.34 43.43
N GLU A 208 -11.53 -4.59 43.89
CA GLU A 208 -11.99 -4.94 45.23
C GLU A 208 -11.06 -4.23 46.22
N ALA A 209 -11.61 -3.20 46.88
CA ALA A 209 -11.01 -2.59 48.04
C ALA A 209 -11.02 -3.63 49.16
N ALA A 210 -9.84 -3.96 49.67
CA ALA A 210 -9.69 -4.64 50.94
C ALA A 210 -10.18 -3.69 52.04
N ASP A 211 -11.36 -3.98 52.58
CA ASP A 211 -11.81 -3.41 53.85
C ASP A 211 -11.57 -4.46 54.93
N GLY A 212 -10.77 -4.08 55.92
CA GLY A 212 -10.51 -4.92 57.08
C GLY A 212 -11.65 -4.76 58.07
N ASP A 213 -12.16 -5.88 58.57
CA ASP A 213 -12.93 -5.92 59.80
C ASP A 213 -12.33 -6.96 60.74
N ASP A 214 -11.88 -6.41 61.86
CA ASP A 214 -11.58 -7.02 63.14
C ASP A 214 -12.91 -7.43 63.80
N ASP A 215 -13.11 -8.71 64.10
CA ASP A 215 -13.89 -9.09 65.29
C ASP A 215 -13.53 -10.52 65.73
N GLY A 216 -13.15 -10.63 67.00
CA GLY A 216 -12.65 -11.85 67.60
C GLY A 216 -13.74 -12.85 67.98
N SER A 217 -13.41 -14.13 67.86
CA SER A 217 -13.89 -15.15 68.82
C SER A 217 -12.99 -16.37 68.78
N LEU A 218 -12.40 -16.69 69.95
CA LEU A 218 -11.80 -17.99 70.24
C LEU A 218 -12.88 -19.08 70.24
N PRO A 219 -12.48 -20.35 70.03
CA PRO A 219 -12.84 -21.34 71.04
C PRO A 219 -11.69 -22.29 71.42
N PHE A 220 -11.50 -22.41 72.74
CA PHE A 220 -10.92 -23.47 73.58
C PHE A 220 -9.64 -24.20 73.15
#